data_AF-A0A3M6V093-F1
#
_entry.id   AF-A0A3M6V093-F1
#
_cell.length_a   1.000
_cell.length_b   1.000
_cell.length_c   1.000
_cell.angle_alpha   90.00
_cell.angle_beta   90.00
_cell.angle_gamma   90.00
#
_symmetry.space_group_name_H-M   'P 1'
#
loop_
_entity.id
_entity.type
_entity.pdbx_description
1 polymer ?
#
loop_
_entity_poly.entity_id
_entity_poly.type
_entity_poly.pdbx_seq_one_letter_code
_entity_poly.pdbx_strand_id
1 'polypeptide(L)'
;MASKRSSIVSQSPTENWTDDLPVCKLSGVGFLTNQRYREDGGRREEHELEDRSFHFNVDDTYLYGVFDGHDGTRASDFTVQRLPAELLLGQLTADMNDEQIKGAIRQAFIVVEKGFFQSLDDALAEKTEIQLSMPEGLSSYEAYQQFPDEVARMQALQDEISGGTTAVVALIFQNKLFVANVGDSRALLCRETPEGSISVTQLSVDHVTSNNDELTRLANLGLDIQQILRNRRIGNQENTRSIGDYCVKGGYKDFDILSAATEEPVIAEPHICGGFPIDETFHCLVLMSDGVYKSIDEASDVETNSNFDVVRLVAEELHCQNNMTGVAQAVVDRVGRAHHDTYMTQMSKCQKRDDMTLLIRIFKEEIANSLKSPRAPGRQSVSAMPPMSPGVLPVSVPYNPSNPMTGSAPSLYIPSGVQTRPAPSGNSPSPTTSTPTNLVPQVTISRSDTQSSASSASGSPSGSFPPEHATALGASSQGIDGEGESNEQEQGTETSEETRVHSYVDFTDFNRQVDELGADNVYGWDNPKPAAPTTPV
;
A
#
# COMPACT_ATOMS: atom_id res chain seq x y z
N MET A 1 -32.52 15.91 -49.35
CA MET A 1 -31.10 15.52 -49.50
C MET A 1 -30.93 14.18 -48.83
N ALA A 2 -30.46 13.18 -49.55
CA ALA A 2 -30.16 11.84 -49.03
C ALA A 2 -28.67 11.54 -49.24
N SER A 3 -28.16 10.52 -48.54
CA SER A 3 -26.79 10.00 -48.65
C SER A 3 -25.65 10.90 -48.17
N LYS A 4 -25.38 10.84 -46.86
CA LYS A 4 -24.09 10.34 -46.38
C LYS A 4 -24.34 9.23 -45.37
N ARG A 5 -24.41 7.99 -45.86
CA ARG A 5 -24.35 6.81 -44.98
C ARG A 5 -22.98 6.74 -44.35
N SER A 6 -22.94 6.30 -43.08
CA SER A 6 -21.72 5.99 -42.34
C SER A 6 -20.74 5.19 -43.21
N SER A 7 -19.55 5.75 -43.41
CA SER A 7 -18.35 4.94 -43.58
C SER A 7 -17.93 4.51 -42.19
N ILE A 8 -18.18 3.25 -41.84
CA ILE A 8 -17.52 2.61 -40.70
C ILE A 8 -16.04 2.58 -41.08
N VAL A 9 -15.28 3.54 -40.56
CA VAL A 9 -13.83 3.48 -40.58
C VAL A 9 -13.48 2.31 -39.67
N SER A 10 -12.75 1.33 -40.19
CA SER A 10 -12.15 0.30 -39.37
C SER A 10 -11.13 0.98 -38.45
N GLN A 11 -11.54 1.26 -37.21
CA GLN A 11 -10.60 1.58 -36.14
C GLN A 11 -9.59 0.44 -36.08
N SER A 12 -8.32 0.81 -35.96
CA SER A 12 -7.28 -0.20 -35.73
C SER A 12 -7.52 -0.85 -34.36
N PRO A 13 -7.20 -2.15 -34.16
CA PRO A 13 -7.42 -2.84 -32.88
C PRO A 13 -6.52 -2.36 -31.73
N THR A 14 -6.01 -1.12 -31.82
CA THR A 14 -5.06 -0.46 -30.92
C THR A 14 -5.42 1.00 -30.65
N GLU A 15 -6.51 1.53 -31.21
CA GLU A 15 -7.02 2.87 -30.89
C GLU A 15 -8.06 2.77 -29.76
N ASN A 16 -7.66 3.13 -28.54
CA ASN A 16 -8.57 3.17 -27.40
C ASN A 16 -9.32 4.50 -27.38
N TRP A 17 -10.59 4.50 -27.01
CA TRP A 17 -11.40 5.73 -26.93
C TRP A 17 -10.82 6.75 -25.92
N THR A 18 -10.03 6.26 -24.95
CA THR A 18 -9.31 7.07 -23.96
C THR A 18 -8.14 7.86 -24.54
N ASP A 19 -7.63 7.49 -25.72
CA ASP A 19 -6.47 8.14 -26.34
C ASP A 19 -6.82 9.54 -26.87
N ASP A 20 -8.10 9.78 -27.17
CA ASP A 20 -8.66 11.08 -27.51
C ASP A 20 -8.84 12.01 -26.30
N LEU A 21 -8.70 11.52 -25.06
CA LEU A 21 -8.93 12.32 -23.85
C LEU A 21 -7.75 13.27 -23.56
N PRO A 22 -8.03 14.55 -23.25
CA PRO A 22 -6.99 15.52 -22.89
C PRO A 22 -6.22 15.13 -21.63
N VAL A 23 -4.88 15.07 -21.75
CA VAL A 23 -3.95 14.73 -20.66
C VAL A 23 -3.63 15.92 -19.75
N CYS A 24 -3.52 15.68 -18.45
CA CYS A 24 -3.19 16.69 -17.44
C CYS A 24 -1.71 17.10 -17.48
N LYS A 25 -1.44 18.28 -18.05
CA LYS A 25 -0.08 18.88 -18.21
C LYS A 25 0.66 19.20 -16.90
N LEU A 26 -0.02 19.14 -15.75
CA LEU A 26 0.55 19.35 -14.42
C LEU A 26 0.88 18.01 -13.71
N SER A 27 0.89 16.92 -14.47
CA SER A 27 1.24 15.59 -14.00
C SER A 27 2.15 14.85 -14.99
N GLY A 28 2.77 13.78 -14.53
CA GLY A 28 3.55 12.87 -15.34
C GLY A 28 3.64 11.50 -14.69
N VAL A 29 3.91 10.49 -15.51
CA VAL A 29 4.01 9.08 -15.11
C VAL A 29 5.38 8.54 -15.51
N GLY A 30 5.96 7.70 -14.68
CA GLY A 30 7.14 6.89 -15.00
C GLY A 30 6.86 5.43 -14.67
N PHE A 31 7.45 4.52 -15.44
CA PHE A 31 7.22 3.08 -15.31
C PHE A 31 8.51 2.27 -15.46
N LEU A 32 8.56 1.08 -14.87
CA LEU A 32 9.70 0.16 -15.02
C LEU A 32 9.23 -1.30 -14.92
N THR A 33 9.51 -2.10 -15.96
CA THR A 33 9.10 -3.51 -16.07
C THR A 33 9.70 -4.39 -14.98
N ASN A 34 8.96 -5.40 -14.52
CA ASN A 34 9.35 -6.46 -13.61
C ASN A 34 10.67 -7.10 -14.07
N GLN A 35 11.56 -7.40 -13.13
CA GLN A 35 12.88 -7.96 -13.45
C GLN A 35 13.36 -8.94 -12.41
N ARG A 36 13.75 -10.12 -12.87
CA ARG A 36 14.61 -11.04 -12.13
C ARG A 36 16.07 -10.85 -12.50
N TYR A 37 16.93 -10.85 -11.48
CA TYR A 37 18.36 -10.69 -11.68
C TYR A 37 19.10 -12.02 -11.72
N ARG A 38 20.33 -11.96 -12.23
CA ARG A 38 21.26 -13.07 -12.38
C ARG A 38 22.59 -12.71 -11.73
N GLU A 39 23.32 -13.74 -11.26
CA GLU A 39 24.64 -13.57 -10.65
C GLU A 39 25.68 -12.90 -11.56
N ASP A 40 25.47 -12.93 -12.88
CA ASP A 40 26.32 -12.27 -13.89
C ASP A 40 25.99 -10.77 -14.10
N GLY A 41 25.09 -10.19 -13.30
CA GLY A 41 24.58 -8.83 -13.46
C GLY A 41 23.50 -8.70 -14.55
N GLY A 42 23.18 -9.79 -15.25
CA GLY A 42 22.10 -9.85 -16.21
C GLY A 42 20.73 -9.66 -15.56
N ARG A 43 19.77 -9.20 -16.36
CA ARG A 43 18.38 -8.97 -15.96
C ARG A 43 17.47 -9.59 -17.01
N ARG A 44 16.31 -10.11 -16.58
CA ARG A 44 15.29 -10.66 -17.46
C ARG A 44 13.92 -10.31 -16.90
N GLU A 45 13.00 -9.91 -17.79
CA GLU A 45 11.58 -9.76 -17.49
C GLU A 45 10.96 -11.17 -17.31
N GLU A 46 10.15 -11.35 -16.27
CA GLU A 46 9.48 -12.62 -15.97
C GLU A 46 8.12 -12.70 -16.69
N HIS A 47 7.40 -11.59 -16.75
CA HIS A 47 6.12 -11.41 -17.44
C HIS A 47 6.09 -10.08 -18.23
N GLU A 48 5.04 -9.85 -19.02
CA GLU A 48 4.80 -8.53 -19.61
C GLU A 48 4.44 -7.49 -18.54
N LEU A 49 4.48 -6.20 -18.88
CA LEU A 49 4.08 -5.13 -17.95
C LEU A 49 2.57 -5.26 -17.65
N GLU A 50 2.21 -5.55 -16.41
CA GLU A 50 0.83 -5.72 -15.96
C GLU A 50 0.23 -4.41 -15.43
N ASP A 51 1.07 -3.49 -14.93
CA ASP A 51 0.68 -2.14 -14.53
C ASP A 51 0.03 -1.31 -15.66
N ARG A 52 -0.97 -0.49 -15.30
CA ARG A 52 -1.58 0.54 -16.16
C ARG A 52 -1.77 1.84 -15.40
N SER A 53 -1.95 2.95 -16.13
CA SER A 53 -2.26 4.26 -15.53
C SER A 53 -2.96 5.21 -16.50
N PHE A 54 -3.60 6.24 -15.95
CA PHE A 54 -4.08 7.39 -16.73
C PHE A 54 -3.93 8.70 -15.96
N HIS A 55 -3.97 9.83 -16.67
CA HIS A 55 -3.92 11.18 -16.08
C HIS A 55 -4.65 12.23 -16.94
N PHE A 56 -5.97 12.26 -16.87
CA PHE A 56 -6.84 13.10 -17.70
C PHE A 56 -7.18 14.45 -17.05
N ASN A 57 -7.56 15.42 -17.88
CA ASN A 57 -8.14 16.71 -17.50
C ASN A 57 -9.24 17.11 -18.50
N VAL A 58 -10.49 16.76 -18.19
CA VAL A 58 -11.68 17.02 -19.02
C VAL A 58 -12.55 18.06 -18.30
N ASP A 59 -12.80 19.21 -18.92
CA ASP A 59 -13.68 20.27 -18.40
C ASP A 59 -13.45 20.62 -16.91
N ASP A 60 -12.18 20.92 -16.57
CA ASP A 60 -11.68 21.19 -15.21
C ASP A 60 -11.90 20.05 -14.17
N THR A 61 -12.30 18.87 -14.64
CA THR A 61 -12.32 17.62 -13.89
C THR A 61 -11.06 16.82 -14.19
N TYR A 62 -10.25 16.56 -13.17
CA TYR A 62 -9.01 15.82 -13.32
C TYR A 62 -9.13 14.43 -12.72
N LEU A 63 -8.71 13.41 -13.47
CA LEU A 63 -8.83 12.02 -13.07
C LEU A 63 -7.47 11.31 -13.28
N TYR A 64 -6.93 10.76 -12.19
CA TYR A 64 -5.63 10.07 -12.16
C TYR A 64 -5.84 8.66 -11.63
N GLY A 65 -5.12 7.70 -12.19
CA GLY A 65 -5.22 6.30 -11.78
C GLY A 65 -3.90 5.59 -11.96
N VAL A 66 -3.54 4.76 -10.99
CA VAL A 66 -2.50 3.75 -11.09
C VAL A 66 -3.16 2.41 -10.74
N PHE A 67 -2.91 1.43 -11.59
CA PHE A 67 -3.44 0.08 -11.50
C PHE A 67 -2.23 -0.84 -11.57
N ASP A 68 -1.96 -1.62 -10.53
CA ASP A 68 -1.00 -2.71 -10.62
C ASP A 68 -1.79 -3.98 -10.95
N GLY A 69 -1.36 -4.69 -11.98
CA GLY A 69 -2.05 -5.87 -12.50
C GLY A 69 -1.28 -7.13 -12.12
N HIS A 70 -1.98 -8.26 -11.99
CA HIS A 70 -1.35 -9.54 -11.70
C HIS A 70 -2.10 -10.68 -12.37
N ASP A 71 -1.39 -11.78 -12.65
CA ASP A 71 -1.92 -12.97 -13.34
C ASP A 71 -2.53 -12.63 -14.73
N GLY A 72 -1.95 -11.65 -15.43
CA GLY A 72 -2.34 -11.18 -16.76
C GLY A 72 -2.78 -9.71 -16.82
N THR A 73 -2.58 -9.06 -17.96
CA THR A 73 -2.91 -7.64 -18.20
C THR A 73 -4.42 -7.34 -18.30
N ARG A 74 -5.27 -8.36 -18.49
CA ARG A 74 -6.68 -8.20 -18.89
C ARG A 74 -7.49 -7.32 -17.91
N ALA A 75 -7.28 -7.48 -16.61
CA ALA A 75 -8.02 -6.73 -15.58
C ALA A 75 -7.62 -5.24 -15.52
N SER A 76 -6.33 -4.94 -15.61
CA SER A 76 -5.82 -3.57 -15.63
C SER A 76 -6.16 -2.85 -16.95
N ASP A 77 -6.06 -3.54 -18.10
CA ASP A 77 -6.45 -3.04 -19.42
C ASP A 77 -7.97 -2.78 -19.56
N PHE A 78 -8.80 -3.60 -18.93
CA PHE A 78 -10.24 -3.34 -18.86
C PHE A 78 -10.55 -2.14 -17.96
N THR A 79 -9.92 -2.08 -16.79
CA THR A 79 -10.17 -1.04 -15.77
C THR A 79 -9.73 0.35 -16.25
N VAL A 80 -8.55 0.46 -16.86
CA VAL A 80 -8.00 1.74 -17.36
C VAL A 80 -8.89 2.35 -18.46
N GLN A 81 -9.61 1.52 -19.22
CA GLN A 81 -10.57 1.97 -20.24
C GLN A 81 -11.98 2.21 -19.68
N ARG A 82 -12.46 1.39 -18.75
CA ARG A 82 -13.86 1.42 -18.30
C ARG A 82 -14.10 2.45 -17.18
N LEU A 83 -13.15 2.62 -16.26
CA LEU A 83 -13.32 3.54 -15.12
C LEU A 83 -13.44 5.02 -15.53
N PRO A 84 -12.66 5.54 -16.51
CA PRO A 84 -12.86 6.91 -17.01
C PRO A 84 -14.24 7.12 -17.64
N ALA A 85 -14.80 6.11 -18.32
CA ALA A 85 -16.13 6.19 -18.92
C ALA A 85 -17.24 6.35 -17.88
N GLU A 86 -17.04 5.79 -16.67
CA GLU A 86 -18.00 5.87 -15.55
C GLU A 86 -17.88 7.15 -14.70
N LEU A 87 -16.87 7.99 -14.95
CA LEU A 87 -16.63 9.22 -14.18
C LEU A 87 -16.60 10.51 -15.02
N LEU A 88 -16.14 10.44 -16.28
CA LEU A 88 -15.93 11.61 -17.13
C LEU A 88 -17.03 11.86 -18.16
N LEU A 89 -18.00 10.94 -18.32
CA LEU A 89 -19.04 11.01 -19.36
C LEU A 89 -20.40 11.48 -18.81
N GLY A 90 -20.36 12.47 -17.91
CA GLY A 90 -21.54 13.18 -17.40
C GLY A 90 -22.14 12.63 -16.10
N GLN A 91 -21.49 11.68 -15.43
CA GLN A 91 -21.90 11.15 -14.13
C GLN A 91 -21.66 12.14 -12.97
N LEU A 92 -20.73 13.08 -13.13
CA LEU A 92 -20.42 14.12 -12.15
C LEU A 92 -21.06 15.46 -12.56
N THR A 93 -21.92 16.01 -11.71
CA THR A 93 -22.61 17.29 -11.93
C THR A 93 -22.28 18.31 -10.84
N ALA A 94 -22.34 19.60 -11.19
CA ALA A 94 -21.86 20.68 -10.33
C ALA A 94 -22.73 20.97 -9.08
N ASP A 95 -23.87 20.30 -8.94
CA ASP A 95 -24.77 20.37 -7.78
C ASP A 95 -24.55 19.22 -6.78
N MET A 96 -23.70 18.24 -7.09
CA MET A 96 -23.40 17.12 -6.21
C MET A 96 -22.62 17.55 -4.96
N ASN A 97 -23.02 17.01 -3.81
CA ASN A 97 -22.25 17.09 -2.57
C ASN A 97 -21.21 15.98 -2.46
N ASP A 98 -20.32 16.08 -1.45
CA ASP A 98 -19.19 15.17 -1.28
C ASP A 98 -19.59 13.69 -1.10
N GLU A 99 -20.74 13.41 -0.49
CA GLU A 99 -21.25 12.03 -0.36
C GLU A 99 -21.87 11.51 -1.65
N GLN A 100 -22.50 12.38 -2.46
CA GLN A 100 -22.95 12.01 -3.81
C GLN A 100 -21.75 11.73 -4.73
N ILE A 101 -20.67 12.50 -4.63
CA ILE A 101 -19.42 12.29 -5.39
C ILE A 101 -18.77 10.95 -4.97
N LYS A 102 -18.63 10.68 -3.67
CA LYS A 102 -18.18 9.36 -3.16
C LYS A 102 -19.10 8.22 -3.62
N GLY A 103 -20.41 8.47 -3.67
CA GLY A 103 -21.41 7.53 -4.20
C GLY A 103 -21.17 7.19 -5.67
N ALA A 104 -20.94 8.19 -6.52
CA ALA A 104 -20.61 8.00 -7.93
C ALA A 104 -19.28 7.26 -8.13
N ILE A 105 -18.24 7.60 -7.35
CA ILE A 105 -16.95 6.89 -7.38
C ILE A 105 -17.13 5.40 -7.00
N ARG A 106 -17.85 5.10 -5.91
CA ARG A 106 -18.15 3.71 -5.51
C ARG A 106 -18.92 2.98 -6.62
N GLN A 107 -19.93 3.63 -7.20
CA GLN A 107 -20.73 3.03 -8.26
C GLN A 107 -19.89 2.75 -9.51
N ALA A 108 -18.94 3.61 -9.87
CA ALA A 108 -18.03 3.39 -10.99
C ALA A 108 -17.21 2.10 -10.81
N PHE A 109 -16.58 1.89 -9.65
CA PHE A 109 -15.86 0.65 -9.34
C PHE A 109 -16.76 -0.59 -9.43
N ILE A 110 -17.98 -0.54 -8.88
CA ILE A 110 -18.95 -1.64 -8.94
C ILE A 110 -19.39 -1.94 -10.39
N VAL A 111 -19.52 -0.92 -11.25
CA VAL A 111 -19.86 -1.10 -12.67
C VAL A 111 -18.69 -1.67 -13.46
N VAL A 112 -17.45 -1.27 -13.16
CA VAL A 112 -16.25 -1.86 -13.77
C VAL A 112 -16.14 -3.34 -13.41
N GLU A 113 -16.25 -3.71 -12.13
CA GLU A 113 -16.19 -5.11 -11.68
C GLU A 113 -17.24 -5.99 -12.38
N LYS A 114 -18.50 -5.54 -12.39
CA LYS A 114 -19.60 -6.27 -13.04
C LYS A 114 -19.40 -6.37 -14.55
N GLY A 115 -18.89 -5.32 -15.19
CA GLY A 115 -18.56 -5.34 -16.62
C GLY A 115 -17.40 -6.27 -16.94
N PHE A 116 -16.42 -6.40 -16.05
CA PHE A 116 -15.29 -7.31 -16.21
C PHE A 116 -15.76 -8.77 -16.13
N PHE A 117 -16.52 -9.15 -15.09
CA PHE A 117 -17.07 -10.50 -14.98
C PHE A 117 -18.04 -10.85 -16.11
N GLN A 118 -18.87 -9.91 -16.59
CA GLN A 118 -19.67 -10.10 -17.81
C GLN A 118 -18.82 -10.39 -19.06
N SER A 119 -17.56 -9.93 -19.10
CA SER A 119 -16.63 -10.29 -20.19
C SER A 119 -16.04 -11.69 -20.05
N LEU A 120 -16.19 -12.34 -18.90
CA LEU A 120 -15.74 -13.71 -18.60
C LEU A 120 -16.85 -14.76 -18.72
N ASP A 121 -18.13 -14.37 -18.81
CA ASP A 121 -19.29 -15.30 -18.79
C ASP A 121 -19.15 -16.44 -19.82
N ASP A 122 -18.75 -16.14 -21.06
CA ASP A 122 -18.57 -17.14 -22.13
C ASP A 122 -17.40 -18.10 -21.81
N ALA A 123 -16.28 -17.58 -21.30
CA ALA A 123 -15.10 -18.39 -20.93
C ALA A 123 -15.38 -19.29 -19.71
N LEU A 124 -16.14 -18.78 -18.74
CA LEU A 124 -16.60 -19.53 -17.57
C LEU A 124 -17.58 -20.65 -17.96
N ALA A 125 -18.48 -20.39 -18.90
CA ALA A 125 -19.39 -21.39 -19.45
C ALA A 125 -18.63 -22.50 -20.17
N GLU A 126 -17.67 -22.15 -21.05
CA GLU A 126 -16.85 -23.14 -21.76
C GLU A 126 -15.97 -23.96 -20.80
N LYS A 127 -15.34 -23.32 -19.81
CA LYS A 127 -14.56 -24.01 -18.77
C LYS A 127 -15.42 -25.04 -18.02
N THR A 128 -16.66 -24.66 -17.69
CA THR A 128 -17.62 -25.55 -17.01
C THR A 128 -18.05 -26.72 -17.91
N GLU A 129 -18.29 -26.47 -19.20
CA GLU A 129 -18.63 -27.53 -20.17
C GLU A 129 -17.50 -28.56 -20.30
N ILE A 130 -16.24 -28.11 -20.43
CA ILE A 130 -15.08 -29.01 -20.50
C ILE A 130 -14.93 -29.78 -19.18
N GLN A 131 -15.04 -29.11 -18.03
CA GLN A 131 -14.94 -29.75 -16.72
C GLN A 131 -16.02 -30.84 -16.50
N LEU A 132 -17.23 -30.65 -17.02
CA LEU A 132 -18.31 -31.66 -16.99
C LEU A 132 -18.13 -32.80 -18.01
N SER A 133 -17.36 -32.58 -19.07
CA SER A 133 -17.02 -33.62 -20.06
C SER A 133 -15.94 -34.60 -19.56
N MET A 134 -15.14 -34.15 -18.59
CA MET A 134 -14.01 -34.88 -18.02
C MET A 134 -14.45 -35.81 -16.87
N PRO A 135 -13.98 -37.06 -16.81
CA PRO A 135 -14.25 -37.94 -15.66
C PRO A 135 -13.67 -37.42 -14.35
N GLU A 136 -14.49 -37.33 -13.30
CA GLU A 136 -14.06 -36.99 -11.94
C GLU A 136 -13.03 -37.99 -11.39
N GLY A 137 -12.07 -37.49 -10.60
CA GLY A 137 -11.08 -38.32 -9.89
C GLY A 137 -9.88 -38.78 -10.71
N LEU A 138 -9.77 -38.37 -11.99
CA LEU A 138 -8.52 -38.52 -12.76
C LEU A 138 -7.38 -37.73 -12.10
N SER A 139 -6.18 -38.32 -12.02
CA SER A 139 -4.99 -37.52 -11.71
C SER A 139 -4.67 -36.58 -12.87
N SER A 140 -3.99 -35.46 -12.58
CA SER A 140 -3.60 -34.49 -13.62
C SER A 140 -2.84 -35.17 -14.77
N TYR A 141 -1.97 -36.14 -14.46
CA TYR A 141 -1.21 -36.89 -15.46
C TYR A 141 -2.09 -37.75 -16.36
N GLU A 142 -3.10 -38.43 -15.81
CA GLU A 142 -4.06 -39.22 -16.59
C GLU A 142 -4.94 -38.32 -17.46
N ALA A 143 -5.35 -37.16 -16.95
CA ALA A 143 -6.07 -36.16 -17.74
C ALA A 143 -5.23 -35.68 -18.95
N TYR A 144 -3.95 -35.31 -18.75
CA TYR A 144 -3.05 -34.96 -19.87
C TYR A 144 -2.85 -36.08 -20.89
N GLN A 145 -2.89 -37.36 -20.47
CA GLN A 145 -2.72 -38.49 -21.38
C GLN A 145 -3.98 -38.83 -22.19
N GLN A 146 -5.16 -38.70 -21.57
CA GLN A 146 -6.42 -39.13 -22.15
C GLN A 146 -7.14 -37.99 -22.90
N PHE A 147 -6.96 -36.75 -22.44
CA PHE A 147 -7.68 -35.55 -22.88
C PHE A 147 -6.73 -34.34 -23.00
N PRO A 148 -5.66 -34.42 -23.83
CA PRO A 148 -4.63 -33.38 -23.91
C PRO A 148 -5.18 -32.04 -24.43
N ASP A 149 -6.13 -32.07 -25.37
CA ASP A 149 -6.70 -30.88 -26.01
C ASP A 149 -7.65 -30.15 -25.03
N GLU A 150 -8.46 -30.91 -24.30
CA GLU A 150 -9.35 -30.42 -23.24
C GLU A 150 -8.56 -29.80 -22.09
N VAL A 151 -7.46 -30.43 -21.64
CA VAL A 151 -6.61 -29.86 -20.59
C VAL A 151 -5.89 -28.61 -21.07
N ALA A 152 -5.37 -28.59 -22.31
CA ALA A 152 -4.76 -27.39 -22.88
C ALA A 152 -5.77 -26.25 -23.03
N ARG A 153 -7.04 -26.54 -23.39
CA ARG A 153 -8.10 -25.53 -23.47
C ARG A 153 -8.53 -25.05 -22.08
N MET A 154 -8.65 -25.93 -21.10
CA MET A 154 -8.90 -25.53 -19.70
C MET A 154 -7.79 -24.64 -19.15
N GLN A 155 -6.53 -24.89 -19.50
CA GLN A 155 -5.42 -24.00 -19.12
C GLN A 155 -5.54 -22.63 -19.78
N ALA A 156 -5.75 -22.56 -21.10
CA ALA A 156 -5.94 -21.30 -21.79
C ALA A 156 -7.15 -20.50 -21.26
N LEU A 157 -8.26 -21.18 -20.92
CA LEU A 157 -9.41 -20.56 -20.26
C LEU A 157 -9.10 -20.13 -18.83
N GLN A 158 -8.31 -20.91 -18.08
CA GLN A 158 -7.87 -20.52 -16.74
C GLN A 158 -7.00 -19.25 -16.81
N ASP A 159 -6.04 -19.18 -17.74
CA ASP A 159 -5.20 -17.99 -17.95
C ASP A 159 -6.04 -16.78 -18.42
N GLU A 160 -7.16 -17.02 -19.11
CA GLU A 160 -8.10 -15.98 -19.57
C GLU A 160 -9.05 -15.46 -18.45
N ILE A 161 -9.38 -16.30 -17.47
CA ILE A 161 -10.29 -16.05 -16.34
C ILE A 161 -9.54 -15.57 -15.09
N SER A 162 -8.30 -16.04 -14.93
CA SER A 162 -7.30 -15.44 -14.04
C SER A 162 -7.06 -13.98 -14.42
N GLY A 163 -6.48 -13.23 -13.49
CA GLY A 163 -6.16 -11.83 -13.70
C GLY A 163 -6.95 -10.92 -12.76
N GLY A 164 -6.22 -10.13 -12.00
CA GLY A 164 -6.77 -9.09 -11.15
C GLY A 164 -5.99 -7.80 -11.27
N THR A 165 -6.47 -6.76 -10.63
CA THR A 165 -5.73 -5.51 -10.52
C THR A 165 -6.06 -4.75 -9.24
N THR A 166 -5.06 -4.14 -8.64
CA THR A 166 -5.24 -3.06 -7.66
C THR A 166 -5.61 -1.77 -8.39
N ALA A 167 -6.20 -0.82 -7.68
CA ALA A 167 -6.66 0.43 -8.26
C ALA A 167 -6.61 1.55 -7.24
N VAL A 168 -5.62 2.45 -7.36
CA VAL A 168 -5.59 3.71 -6.64
C VAL A 168 -5.92 4.87 -7.58
N VAL A 169 -6.99 5.59 -7.27
CA VAL A 169 -7.61 6.57 -8.17
C VAL A 169 -7.84 7.87 -7.43
N ALA A 170 -7.43 8.98 -8.03
CA ALA A 170 -7.65 10.32 -7.51
C ALA A 170 -8.49 11.15 -8.47
N LEU A 171 -9.57 11.73 -7.93
CA LEU A 171 -10.44 12.68 -8.61
C LEU A 171 -10.23 14.07 -8.02
N ILE A 172 -9.96 15.06 -8.87
CA ILE A 172 -10.10 16.47 -8.54
C ILE A 172 -11.35 16.99 -9.25
N PHE A 173 -12.36 17.32 -8.47
CA PHE A 173 -13.63 17.87 -8.94
C PHE A 173 -14.01 19.05 -8.04
N GLN A 174 -14.45 20.18 -8.62
CA GLN A 174 -14.83 21.39 -7.89
C GLN A 174 -13.78 21.90 -6.87
N ASN A 175 -12.49 21.85 -7.24
CA ASN A 175 -11.36 22.19 -6.35
C ASN A 175 -11.31 21.35 -5.06
N LYS A 176 -11.87 20.13 -5.06
CA LYS A 176 -11.73 19.15 -3.98
C LYS A 176 -11.04 17.89 -4.49
N LEU A 177 -10.17 17.32 -3.66
CA LEU A 177 -9.51 16.04 -3.88
C LEU A 177 -10.30 14.91 -3.20
N PHE A 178 -10.60 13.87 -3.97
CA PHE A 178 -11.11 12.57 -3.52
C PHE A 178 -10.12 11.48 -3.94
N VAL A 179 -9.93 10.47 -3.10
CA VAL A 179 -9.08 9.31 -3.39
C VAL A 179 -9.87 8.04 -3.09
N ALA A 180 -9.87 7.10 -4.03
CA ALA A 180 -10.42 5.77 -3.89
C ALA A 180 -9.30 4.73 -4.04
N ASN A 181 -9.30 3.71 -3.18
CA ASN A 181 -8.33 2.62 -3.24
C ASN A 181 -8.98 1.24 -3.14
N VAL A 182 -8.45 0.30 -3.93
CA VAL A 182 -8.69 -1.14 -3.89
C VAL A 182 -7.31 -1.81 -4.02
N GLY A 183 -6.93 -2.69 -3.09
CA GLY A 183 -5.58 -3.29 -3.04
C GLY A 183 -4.57 -2.48 -2.24
N ASP A 184 -3.28 -2.66 -2.51
CA ASP A 184 -2.14 -2.09 -1.76
C ASP A 184 -1.36 -0.97 -2.49
N SER A 185 -1.73 -0.64 -3.73
CA SER A 185 -1.34 0.62 -4.39
C SER A 185 -1.60 1.85 -3.49
N ARG A 186 -0.71 2.84 -3.52
CA ARG A 186 -0.68 3.95 -2.55
C ARG A 186 -0.90 5.33 -3.16
N ALA A 187 -1.64 6.17 -2.42
CA ALA A 187 -1.80 7.60 -2.67
C ALA A 187 -1.18 8.42 -1.54
N LEU A 188 -0.19 9.27 -1.85
CA LEU A 188 0.48 10.16 -0.90
C LEU A 188 0.19 11.63 -1.25
N LEU A 189 -0.33 12.39 -0.29
CA LEU A 189 -0.46 13.83 -0.40
C LEU A 189 0.69 14.51 0.34
N CYS A 190 1.43 15.34 -0.39
CA CYS A 190 2.51 16.16 0.14
C CYS A 190 2.01 17.58 0.36
N ARG A 191 2.14 18.10 1.59
CA ARG A 191 1.82 19.49 1.94
C ARG A 191 3.06 20.24 2.39
N GLU A 192 3.17 21.47 1.95
CA GLU A 192 4.16 22.42 2.45
C GLU A 192 3.70 22.96 3.82
N THR A 193 4.53 22.82 4.84
CA THR A 193 4.26 23.32 6.19
C THR A 193 4.68 24.80 6.30
N PRO A 194 4.18 25.56 7.30
CA PRO A 194 4.58 26.97 7.49
C PRO A 194 6.09 27.17 7.69
N GLU A 195 6.81 26.14 8.09
CA GLU A 195 8.27 26.11 8.28
C GLU A 195 9.04 25.86 6.97
N GLY A 196 8.36 25.66 5.84
CA GLY A 196 8.96 25.33 4.54
C GLY A 196 9.42 23.86 4.42
N SER A 197 9.00 22.99 5.34
CA SER A 197 9.17 21.54 5.21
C SER A 197 8.06 20.93 4.35
N ILE A 198 8.27 19.75 3.79
CA ILE A 198 7.20 18.94 3.18
C ILE A 198 6.73 17.90 4.20
N SER A 199 5.46 17.93 4.59
CA SER A 199 4.80 16.83 5.29
C SER A 199 4.21 15.85 4.28
N VAL A 200 4.26 14.56 4.61
CA VAL A 200 3.77 13.46 3.76
C VAL A 200 2.65 12.74 4.51
N THR A 201 1.50 12.58 3.86
CA THR A 201 0.36 11.85 4.43
C THR A 201 -0.15 10.86 3.40
N GLN A 202 -0.17 9.57 3.76
CA GLN A 202 -0.85 8.56 2.95
C GLN A 202 -2.37 8.75 3.08
N LEU A 203 -3.06 8.86 1.94
CA LEU A 203 -4.52 9.03 1.85
C LEU A 203 -5.23 7.69 1.62
N SER A 204 -4.59 6.76 0.92
CA SER A 204 -5.08 5.39 0.73
C SER A 204 -4.88 4.54 1.99
N VAL A 205 -5.65 3.47 2.11
CA VAL A 205 -5.44 2.41 3.11
C VAL A 205 -5.07 1.14 2.36
N ASP A 206 -3.98 0.49 2.74
CA ASP A 206 -3.49 -0.74 2.12
C ASP A 206 -4.43 -1.90 2.49
N HIS A 207 -5.02 -2.58 1.49
CA HIS A 207 -5.94 -3.69 1.69
C HIS A 207 -5.21 -5.03 1.61
N VAL A 208 -4.53 -5.38 2.70
CA VAL A 208 -3.64 -6.54 2.81
C VAL A 208 -3.90 -7.35 4.08
N THR A 209 -3.42 -8.60 4.13
CA THR A 209 -3.56 -9.49 5.30
C THR A 209 -2.89 -9.01 6.60
N SER A 210 -2.18 -7.88 6.60
CA SER A 210 -1.66 -7.23 7.82
C SER A 210 -2.55 -6.10 8.35
N ASN A 211 -3.62 -5.72 7.63
CA ASN A 211 -4.54 -4.66 8.03
C ASN A 211 -5.62 -5.21 8.98
N ASN A 212 -5.69 -4.66 10.20
CA ASN A 212 -6.61 -5.13 11.24
C ASN A 212 -8.11 -4.97 10.88
N ASP A 213 -8.48 -3.95 10.11
CA ASP A 213 -9.88 -3.72 9.71
C ASP A 213 -10.30 -4.77 8.67
N GLU A 214 -9.41 -5.11 7.74
CA GLU A 214 -9.62 -6.18 6.76
C GLU A 214 -9.60 -7.56 7.42
N LEU A 215 -8.70 -7.82 8.38
CA LEU A 215 -8.73 -9.06 9.18
C LEU A 215 -10.04 -9.18 9.97
N THR A 216 -10.57 -8.08 10.51
CA THR A 216 -11.87 -8.07 11.19
C THR A 216 -13.00 -8.37 10.21
N ARG A 217 -12.98 -7.79 9.00
CA ARG A 217 -13.93 -8.10 7.92
C ARG A 217 -13.90 -9.59 7.55
N LEU A 218 -12.71 -10.16 7.35
CA LEU A 218 -12.52 -11.58 7.01
C LEU A 218 -12.96 -12.50 8.16
N ALA A 219 -12.75 -12.11 9.43
CA ALA A 219 -13.19 -12.88 10.59
C ALA A 219 -14.72 -12.96 10.65
N ASN A 220 -15.40 -11.86 10.33
CA ASN A 220 -16.87 -11.81 10.27
C ASN A 220 -17.47 -12.68 9.14
N LEU A 221 -16.68 -13.04 8.12
CA LEU A 221 -17.06 -14.02 7.10
C LEU A 221 -16.86 -15.48 7.55
N GLY A 222 -16.31 -15.72 8.75
CA GLY A 222 -16.06 -17.06 9.29
C GLY A 222 -14.67 -17.64 9.00
N LEU A 223 -13.71 -16.84 8.53
CA LEU A 223 -12.37 -17.30 8.16
C LEU A 223 -11.39 -17.42 9.34
N ASP A 224 -10.49 -18.40 9.28
CA ASP A 224 -9.39 -18.54 10.25
C ASP A 224 -8.28 -17.52 10.00
N ILE A 225 -8.35 -16.42 10.75
CA ILE A 225 -7.35 -15.35 10.78
C ILE A 225 -5.95 -15.86 11.15
N GLN A 226 -5.82 -16.90 11.99
CA GLN A 226 -4.51 -17.45 12.33
C GLN A 226 -3.88 -18.21 11.16
N GLN A 227 -4.69 -18.86 10.32
CA GLN A 227 -4.22 -19.48 9.08
C GLN A 227 -3.81 -18.41 8.05
N ILE A 228 -4.64 -17.38 7.88
CA ILE A 228 -4.35 -16.24 6.97
C ILE A 228 -3.06 -15.52 7.38
N LEU A 229 -2.87 -15.18 8.66
CA LEU A 229 -1.68 -14.50 9.16
C LEU A 229 -0.39 -15.33 9.03
N ARG A 230 -0.48 -16.67 9.11
CA ARG A 230 0.67 -17.57 8.91
C ARG A 230 1.10 -17.63 7.44
N ASN A 231 0.13 -17.64 6.53
CA ASN A 231 0.38 -17.77 5.10
C ASN A 231 0.60 -16.42 4.40
N ARG A 232 0.15 -15.32 5.03
CA ARG A 232 0.08 -13.93 4.51
C ARG A 232 -0.71 -13.75 3.21
N ARG A 233 -1.39 -14.80 2.76
CA ARG A 233 -2.11 -14.87 1.48
C ARG A 233 -3.59 -15.19 1.67
N ILE A 234 -4.38 -14.69 0.74
CA ILE A 234 -5.80 -14.92 0.56
C ILE A 234 -5.98 -15.51 -0.84
N GLY A 235 -5.99 -16.86 -0.91
CA GLY A 235 -5.88 -17.59 -2.18
C GLY A 235 -4.47 -17.48 -2.79
N ASN A 236 -4.37 -16.95 -4.02
CA ASN A 236 -3.11 -16.72 -4.74
C ASN A 236 -2.36 -15.46 -4.27
N GLN A 237 -3.05 -14.39 -3.87
CA GLN A 237 -2.48 -13.06 -3.62
C GLN A 237 -2.43 -12.66 -2.13
N GLU A 238 -1.79 -11.53 -1.79
CA GLU A 238 -1.82 -10.94 -0.43
C GLU A 238 -2.95 -9.89 -0.25
N ASN A 239 -3.56 -9.48 -1.35
CA ASN A 239 -4.49 -8.35 -1.41
C ASN A 239 -5.93 -8.79 -1.08
N THR A 240 -6.52 -8.16 -0.06
CA THR A 240 -7.87 -8.48 0.43
C THR A 240 -8.98 -7.77 -0.36
N ARG A 241 -8.60 -6.87 -1.28
CA ARG A 241 -9.49 -6.19 -2.23
C ARG A 241 -8.80 -6.04 -3.58
N SER A 242 -9.50 -6.34 -4.67
CA SER A 242 -9.02 -6.22 -6.05
C SER A 242 -10.19 -6.08 -7.02
N ILE A 243 -9.94 -5.60 -8.24
CA ILE A 243 -10.87 -5.68 -9.38
C ILE A 243 -10.51 -6.93 -10.18
N GLY A 244 -11.50 -7.70 -10.65
CA GLY A 244 -11.30 -8.97 -11.34
C GLY A 244 -11.11 -10.15 -10.38
N ASP A 245 -10.05 -10.94 -10.54
CA ASP A 245 -9.69 -12.01 -9.59
C ASP A 245 -10.79 -13.05 -9.34
N TYR A 246 -11.35 -13.60 -10.43
CA TYR A 246 -12.47 -14.56 -10.33
C TYR A 246 -12.18 -15.71 -9.34
N CYS A 247 -10.95 -16.21 -9.30
CA CYS A 247 -10.54 -17.30 -8.41
C CYS A 247 -10.74 -17.02 -6.92
N VAL A 248 -10.56 -15.78 -6.45
CA VAL A 248 -10.79 -15.41 -5.03
C VAL A 248 -12.11 -14.66 -4.80
N LYS A 249 -12.88 -14.47 -5.88
CA LYS A 249 -14.30 -14.07 -5.89
C LYS A 249 -15.16 -15.27 -6.27
N GLY A 250 -15.80 -15.31 -7.44
CA GLY A 250 -16.72 -16.41 -7.83
C GLY A 250 -16.20 -17.86 -7.63
N GLY A 251 -14.89 -18.08 -7.70
CA GLY A 251 -14.22 -19.37 -7.46
C GLY A 251 -13.69 -19.60 -6.04
N TYR A 252 -13.93 -18.73 -5.05
CA TYR A 252 -13.22 -18.76 -3.76
C TYR A 252 -13.33 -20.09 -3.00
N LYS A 253 -14.39 -20.86 -3.25
CA LYS A 253 -14.65 -22.15 -2.58
C LYS A 253 -13.70 -23.28 -2.98
N ASP A 254 -12.96 -23.11 -4.07
CA ASP A 254 -11.93 -24.06 -4.52
C ASP A 254 -10.66 -23.98 -3.64
N PHE A 255 -10.51 -22.92 -2.84
CA PHE A 255 -9.43 -22.79 -1.85
C PHE A 255 -9.90 -23.26 -0.48
N ASP A 256 -9.27 -24.31 0.07
CA ASP A 256 -9.57 -24.85 1.42
C ASP A 256 -9.71 -23.75 2.49
N ILE A 257 -8.77 -22.80 2.49
CA ILE A 257 -8.69 -21.68 3.45
C ILE A 257 -9.90 -20.74 3.34
N LEU A 258 -10.43 -20.55 2.14
CA LEU A 258 -11.52 -19.61 1.85
C LEU A 258 -12.90 -20.28 1.78
N SER A 259 -12.94 -21.61 1.67
CA SER A 259 -14.17 -22.42 1.54
C SER A 259 -15.21 -22.18 2.64
N ALA A 260 -14.76 -21.79 3.83
CA ALA A 260 -15.61 -21.45 4.98
C ALA A 260 -16.29 -20.07 4.89
N ALA A 261 -15.89 -19.19 3.96
CA ALA A 261 -16.42 -17.83 3.87
C ALA A 261 -17.91 -17.82 3.48
N THR A 262 -18.71 -17.05 4.21
CA THR A 262 -20.15 -16.87 3.94
C THR A 262 -20.42 -16.09 2.65
N GLU A 263 -19.52 -15.17 2.28
CA GLU A 263 -19.59 -14.31 1.09
C GLU A 263 -18.18 -14.17 0.47
N GLU A 264 -18.05 -13.41 -0.63
CA GLU A 264 -16.77 -13.21 -1.32
C GLU A 264 -15.71 -12.59 -0.37
N PRO A 265 -14.57 -13.27 -0.13
CA PRO A 265 -13.59 -12.79 0.84
C PRO A 265 -12.74 -11.63 0.28
N VAL A 266 -12.45 -11.63 -1.02
CA VAL A 266 -11.85 -10.51 -1.74
C VAL A 266 -12.96 -9.72 -2.43
N ILE A 267 -12.98 -8.40 -2.23
CA ILE A 267 -14.06 -7.52 -2.72
C ILE A 267 -13.52 -6.37 -3.58
N ALA A 268 -14.32 -5.89 -4.53
CA ALA A 268 -13.97 -4.74 -5.38
C ALA A 268 -14.48 -3.37 -4.85
N GLU A 269 -15.07 -3.31 -3.65
CA GLU A 269 -15.55 -2.04 -3.09
C GLU A 269 -14.37 -1.14 -2.64
N PRO A 270 -14.24 0.08 -3.19
CA PRO A 270 -13.16 0.98 -2.82
C PRO A 270 -13.33 1.55 -1.42
N HIS A 271 -12.22 1.66 -0.67
CA HIS A 271 -12.13 2.62 0.42
C HIS A 271 -11.96 4.02 -0.16
N ILE A 272 -12.90 4.93 0.11
CA ILE A 272 -12.92 6.29 -0.44
C ILE A 272 -12.72 7.31 0.67
N CYS A 273 -11.69 8.16 0.53
CA CYS A 273 -11.44 9.30 1.40
C CYS A 273 -11.49 10.63 0.63
N GLY A 274 -11.55 11.74 1.36
CA GLY A 274 -11.50 13.08 0.79
C GLY A 274 -12.85 13.79 0.68
N GLY A 275 -12.96 14.66 -0.32
CA GLY A 275 -13.65 15.94 -0.18
C GLY A 275 -12.70 17.04 0.36
N PHE A 276 -11.38 16.82 0.29
CA PHE A 276 -10.39 17.77 0.80
C PHE A 276 -10.35 19.01 -0.10
N PRO A 277 -10.67 20.22 0.38
CA PRO A 277 -10.50 21.42 -0.41
C PRO A 277 -9.01 21.61 -0.74
N ILE A 278 -8.70 21.87 -2.00
CA ILE A 278 -7.34 22.14 -2.45
C ILE A 278 -6.99 23.58 -2.06
N ASP A 279 -5.93 23.73 -1.28
CA ASP A 279 -5.42 25.00 -0.77
C ASP A 279 -3.93 25.19 -1.12
N GLU A 280 -3.38 26.35 -0.75
CA GLU A 280 -1.98 26.74 -1.06
C GLU A 280 -0.91 25.86 -0.39
N THR A 281 -1.27 25.03 0.60
CA THR A 281 -0.35 24.07 1.22
C THR A 281 -0.11 22.85 0.34
N PHE A 282 -1.03 22.51 -0.57
CA PHE A 282 -0.89 21.32 -1.42
C PHE A 282 0.33 21.51 -2.34
N HIS A 283 1.30 20.59 -2.24
CA HIS A 283 2.55 20.66 -3.00
C HIS A 283 2.50 19.69 -4.19
N CYS A 284 2.36 18.39 -3.91
CA CYS A 284 2.12 17.36 -4.91
C CYS A 284 1.28 16.20 -4.35
N LEU A 285 0.66 15.46 -5.26
CA LEU A 285 0.02 14.17 -5.06
C LEU A 285 0.87 13.13 -5.79
N VAL A 286 1.15 12.02 -5.13
CA VAL A 286 1.84 10.85 -5.70
C VAL A 286 0.88 9.67 -5.65
N LEU A 287 0.71 8.97 -6.77
CA LEU A 287 0.11 7.64 -6.83
C LEU A 287 1.19 6.64 -7.24
N MET A 288 1.27 5.47 -6.62
CA MET A 288 2.27 4.47 -6.93
C MET A 288 1.77 3.03 -6.76
N SER A 289 2.22 2.13 -7.62
CA SER A 289 2.06 0.68 -7.43
C SER A 289 2.99 0.16 -6.33
N ASP A 290 2.71 -1.05 -5.88
CA ASP A 290 3.38 -1.71 -4.76
C ASP A 290 4.88 -1.95 -5.02
N GLY A 291 5.25 -2.35 -6.23
CA GLY A 291 6.63 -2.63 -6.63
C GLY A 291 7.56 -1.42 -6.50
N VAL A 292 7.03 -0.19 -6.51
CA VAL A 292 7.81 1.03 -6.21
C VAL A 292 8.26 1.02 -4.74
N TYR A 293 7.34 0.88 -3.78
CA TYR A 293 7.68 0.98 -2.37
C TYR A 293 8.27 -0.31 -1.81
N LYS A 294 7.77 -1.49 -2.24
CA LYS A 294 8.33 -2.80 -1.87
C LYS A 294 9.81 -2.89 -2.29
N SER A 295 10.18 -2.41 -3.47
CA SER A 295 11.59 -2.35 -3.89
C SER A 295 12.46 -1.39 -3.06
N ILE A 296 11.89 -0.32 -2.48
CA ILE A 296 12.65 0.55 -1.56
C ILE A 296 12.86 -0.16 -0.21
N ASP A 297 11.81 -0.80 0.30
CA ASP A 297 11.85 -1.50 1.58
C ASP A 297 12.75 -2.75 1.52
N GLU A 298 12.76 -3.51 0.42
CA GLU A 298 13.69 -4.63 0.19
C GLU A 298 15.14 -4.18 0.04
N ALA A 299 15.38 -3.09 -0.71
CA ALA A 299 16.72 -2.58 -0.97
C ALA A 299 17.38 -1.94 0.25
N SER A 300 16.60 -1.63 1.29
CA SER A 300 17.05 -0.95 2.50
C SER A 300 17.51 -1.94 3.58
N ASP A 301 18.58 -1.57 4.31
CA ASP A 301 19.09 -2.33 5.48
C ASP A 301 18.55 -1.81 6.82
N VAL A 302 17.81 -0.71 6.79
CA VAL A 302 17.17 -0.07 7.96
C VAL A 302 15.67 -0.05 7.71
N GLU A 303 14.86 -0.15 8.77
CA GLU A 303 13.42 0.09 8.70
C GLU A 303 13.16 1.55 8.29
N THR A 304 12.97 1.73 6.98
CA THR A 304 12.72 3.00 6.31
C THR A 304 11.22 3.27 6.20
N ASN A 305 10.87 4.53 5.96
CA ASN A 305 9.52 4.88 5.57
C ASN A 305 9.54 5.10 4.05
N SER A 306 9.25 4.05 3.28
CA SER A 306 9.30 4.08 1.82
C SER A 306 8.45 5.22 1.22
N ASN A 307 7.31 5.57 1.81
CA ASN A 307 6.51 6.73 1.40
C ASN A 307 7.31 8.05 1.49
N PHE A 308 8.06 8.26 2.56
CA PHE A 308 8.94 9.42 2.72
C PHE A 308 10.11 9.39 1.71
N ASP A 309 10.67 8.22 1.45
CA ASP A 309 11.79 8.07 0.54
C ASP A 309 11.41 8.28 -0.93
N VAL A 310 10.23 7.81 -1.37
CA VAL A 310 9.67 8.17 -2.69
C VAL A 310 9.50 9.70 -2.80
N VAL A 311 8.88 10.35 -1.81
CA VAL A 311 8.67 11.80 -1.86
C VAL A 311 9.99 12.58 -1.85
N ARG A 312 11.01 12.11 -1.11
CA ARG A 312 12.36 12.66 -1.14
C ARG A 312 12.98 12.57 -2.54
N LEU A 313 12.88 11.41 -3.19
CA LEU A 313 13.35 11.24 -4.58
C LEU A 313 12.59 12.16 -5.55
N VAL A 314 11.27 12.28 -5.41
CA VAL A 314 10.45 13.22 -6.21
C VAL A 314 10.92 14.68 -6.02
N ALA A 315 11.14 15.10 -4.78
CA ALA A 315 11.63 16.45 -4.48
C ALA A 315 13.03 16.71 -5.07
N GLU A 316 13.93 15.73 -5.06
CA GLU A 316 15.23 15.83 -5.72
C GLU A 316 15.08 15.94 -7.25
N GLU A 317 14.29 15.06 -7.89
CA GLU A 317 14.17 15.03 -9.36
C GLU A 317 13.43 16.25 -9.93
N LEU A 318 12.53 16.90 -9.18
CA LEU A 318 11.95 18.20 -9.56
C LEU A 318 13.03 19.30 -9.77
N HIS A 319 14.19 19.17 -9.12
CA HIS A 319 15.33 20.09 -9.30
C HIS A 319 16.26 19.70 -10.45
N CYS A 320 16.18 18.45 -10.94
CA CYS A 320 17.05 17.91 -11.98
C CYS A 320 16.40 17.87 -13.37
N GLN A 321 15.10 17.56 -13.44
CA GLN A 321 14.40 17.25 -14.69
C GLN A 321 13.74 18.48 -15.32
N ASN A 322 13.29 18.33 -16.57
CA ASN A 322 12.70 19.42 -17.38
C ASN A 322 11.20 19.25 -17.68
N ASN A 323 10.58 18.15 -17.25
CA ASN A 323 9.15 17.89 -17.38
C ASN A 323 8.71 16.80 -16.38
N MET A 324 7.41 16.71 -16.07
CA MET A 324 6.89 15.81 -15.03
C MET A 324 7.07 14.32 -15.34
N THR A 325 6.97 13.91 -16.61
CA THR A 325 7.23 12.52 -17.03
C THR A 325 8.69 12.14 -16.75
N GLY A 326 9.63 13.05 -17.03
CA GLY A 326 11.05 12.88 -16.68
C GLY A 326 11.29 12.81 -15.17
N VAL A 327 10.56 13.58 -14.35
CA VAL A 327 10.61 13.46 -12.87
C VAL A 327 10.19 12.07 -12.43
N ALA A 328 9.02 11.62 -12.85
CA ALA A 328 8.49 10.32 -12.45
C ALA A 328 9.36 9.15 -12.94
N GLN A 329 9.82 9.19 -14.19
CA GLN A 329 10.73 8.18 -14.74
C GLN A 329 12.06 8.13 -14.01
N ALA A 330 12.68 9.29 -13.73
CA ALA A 330 13.96 9.33 -13.02
C ALA A 330 13.87 8.76 -11.59
N VAL A 331 12.72 8.87 -10.93
CA VAL A 331 12.50 8.25 -9.61
C VAL A 331 12.43 6.72 -9.73
N VAL A 332 11.60 6.16 -10.62
CA VAL A 332 11.54 4.69 -10.77
C VAL A 332 12.86 4.09 -11.28
N ASP A 333 13.57 4.79 -12.18
CA ASP A 333 14.91 4.41 -12.63
C ASP A 333 15.93 4.38 -11.48
N ARG A 334 15.84 5.32 -10.52
CA ARG A 334 16.69 5.35 -9.32
C ARG A 334 16.34 4.24 -8.34
N VAL A 335 15.05 3.96 -8.12
CA VAL A 335 14.59 2.84 -7.26
C VAL A 335 15.04 1.50 -7.84
N GLY A 336 14.73 1.22 -9.10
CA GLY A 336 15.10 -0.03 -9.77
C GLY A 336 16.62 -0.24 -9.85
N ARG A 337 17.41 0.84 -9.97
CA ARG A 337 18.87 0.78 -9.89
C ARG A 337 19.35 0.46 -8.47
N ALA A 338 18.87 1.17 -7.45
CA ALA A 338 19.26 0.93 -6.06
C ALA A 338 18.97 -0.52 -5.64
N HIS A 339 17.79 -1.04 -6.00
CA HIS A 339 17.39 -2.42 -5.74
C HIS A 339 18.31 -3.45 -6.44
N HIS A 340 18.71 -3.20 -7.69
CA HIS A 340 19.67 -4.06 -8.39
C HIS A 340 21.09 -3.97 -7.82
N ASP A 341 21.54 -2.77 -7.41
CA ASP A 341 22.84 -2.57 -6.76
C ASP A 341 22.88 -3.26 -5.38
N THR A 342 21.76 -3.28 -4.63
CA THR A 342 21.61 -4.09 -3.41
C THR A 342 21.71 -5.58 -3.71
N TYR A 343 21.04 -6.11 -4.74
CA TYR A 343 21.22 -7.53 -5.14
C TYR A 343 22.68 -7.85 -5.53
N MET A 344 23.36 -6.96 -6.27
CA MET A 344 24.77 -7.14 -6.66
C MET A 344 25.74 -7.14 -5.46
N THR A 345 25.38 -6.50 -4.35
CA THR A 345 26.19 -6.48 -3.12
C THR A 345 25.75 -7.52 -2.09
N GLN A 346 24.48 -7.92 -2.11
CA GLN A 346 23.84 -8.87 -1.19
C GLN A 346 22.91 -9.83 -1.95
N MET A 347 23.46 -10.81 -2.68
CA MET A 347 22.71 -11.70 -3.59
C MET A 347 21.54 -12.49 -2.95
N SER A 348 21.44 -12.54 -1.63
CA SER A 348 20.30 -13.14 -0.92
C SER A 348 19.04 -12.26 -0.88
N LYS A 349 19.18 -10.93 -0.93
CA LYS A 349 18.08 -9.94 -0.98
C LYS A 349 17.72 -9.61 -2.43
N CYS A 350 16.57 -8.97 -2.66
CA CYS A 350 16.28 -8.26 -3.92
C CYS A 350 16.38 -9.11 -5.20
N GLN A 351 16.08 -10.42 -5.14
CA GLN A 351 16.36 -11.37 -6.24
C GLN A 351 15.52 -11.12 -7.50
N LYS A 352 14.29 -10.64 -7.30
CA LYS A 352 13.39 -10.11 -8.32
C LYS A 352 12.78 -8.80 -7.82
N ARG A 353 12.17 -8.04 -8.71
CA ARG A 353 11.21 -7.00 -8.38
C ARG A 353 10.07 -7.05 -9.38
N ASP A 354 8.91 -6.61 -8.93
CA ASP A 354 7.70 -6.57 -9.74
C ASP A 354 7.65 -5.28 -10.57
N ASP A 355 6.53 -5.05 -11.25
CA ASP A 355 6.32 -3.85 -12.06
C ASP A 355 6.30 -2.59 -11.18
N MET A 356 6.63 -1.45 -11.78
CA MET A 356 6.65 -0.15 -11.10
C MET A 356 5.93 0.87 -11.94
N THR A 357 5.00 1.59 -11.31
CA THR A 357 4.34 2.77 -11.87
C THR A 357 4.27 3.86 -10.82
N LEU A 358 4.71 5.05 -11.20
CA LEU A 358 4.71 6.24 -10.35
C LEU A 358 4.07 7.40 -11.13
N LEU A 359 2.94 7.90 -10.63
CA LEU A 359 2.25 9.09 -11.14
C LEU A 359 2.41 10.24 -10.16
N ILE A 360 2.84 11.40 -10.66
CA ILE A 360 3.06 12.60 -9.85
C ILE A 360 2.21 13.74 -10.42
N ARG A 361 1.38 14.39 -9.59
CA ARG A 361 0.63 15.62 -9.90
C ARG A 361 1.09 16.74 -8.97
N ILE A 362 1.69 17.79 -9.53
CA ILE A 362 2.10 18.99 -8.78
C ILE A 362 0.97 20.01 -8.74
N PHE A 363 0.63 20.56 -7.58
CA PHE A 363 -0.49 21.52 -7.45
C PHE A 363 -0.08 22.96 -7.81
N LYS A 364 1.18 23.34 -7.57
CA LYS A 364 1.69 24.69 -7.82
C LYS A 364 2.24 24.83 -9.24
N GLU A 365 1.61 25.67 -10.07
CA GLU A 365 2.05 25.90 -11.46
C GLU A 365 3.46 26.49 -11.58
N GLU A 366 3.93 27.22 -10.57
CA GLU A 366 5.29 27.76 -10.52
C GLU A 366 6.35 26.66 -10.64
N ILE A 367 6.11 25.50 -10.01
CA ILE A 367 6.96 24.32 -10.13
C ILE A 367 6.95 23.83 -11.59
N ALA A 368 5.77 23.70 -12.21
CA ALA A 368 5.62 23.27 -13.60
C ALA A 368 6.31 24.20 -14.60
N ASN A 369 6.37 25.50 -14.28
CA ASN A 369 7.02 26.52 -15.10
C ASN A 369 8.54 26.54 -14.88
N SER A 370 9.01 26.27 -13.65
CA SER A 370 10.44 26.14 -13.35
C SER A 370 11.12 25.00 -14.13
N LEU A 371 10.41 23.89 -14.36
CA LEU A 371 10.87 22.74 -15.16
C LEU A 371 11.09 23.10 -16.64
N LYS A 372 10.27 23.99 -17.21
CA LYS A 372 10.30 24.35 -18.64
C LYS A 372 11.38 25.38 -18.97
N SER A 373 11.96 26.04 -17.97
CA SER A 373 13.05 26.99 -18.16
C SER A 373 14.34 26.22 -18.50
N PRO A 374 15.11 26.60 -19.55
CA PRO A 374 16.39 25.98 -19.83
C PRO A 374 17.38 26.16 -18.66
N ARG A 375 17.42 25.16 -17.76
CA ARG A 375 18.54 24.97 -16.85
C ARG A 375 19.76 24.70 -17.73
N ALA A 376 20.56 25.74 -17.97
CA ALA A 376 21.77 25.63 -18.76
C ALA A 376 22.62 24.46 -18.24
N PRO A 377 23.30 23.67 -19.09
CA PRO A 377 24.26 22.66 -18.66
C PRO A 377 25.55 23.33 -18.16
N GLY A 378 25.38 24.20 -17.17
CA GLY A 378 26.41 24.92 -16.46
C GLY A 378 26.82 24.11 -15.25
N ARG A 379 27.93 23.38 -15.40
CA ARG A 379 28.98 23.28 -14.36
C ARG A 379 28.93 24.56 -13.53
N GLN A 380 28.63 24.45 -12.23
CA GLN A 380 28.37 25.58 -11.33
C GLN A 380 29.16 26.82 -11.72
N SER A 381 28.49 27.77 -12.38
CA SER A 381 29.01 29.12 -12.47
C SER A 381 28.88 29.68 -11.07
N VAL A 382 29.95 29.51 -10.29
CA VAL A 382 30.19 30.36 -9.12
C VAL A 382 29.95 31.78 -9.61
N SER A 383 28.87 32.38 -9.11
CA SER A 383 28.64 33.81 -9.26
C SER A 383 29.94 34.47 -8.82
N ALA A 384 30.60 35.16 -9.75
CA ALA A 384 31.70 36.02 -9.38
C ALA A 384 31.12 37.05 -8.43
N MET A 385 31.38 36.86 -7.13
CA MET A 385 30.95 37.78 -6.09
C MET A 385 31.33 39.19 -6.55
N PRO A 386 30.42 40.19 -6.50
CA PRO A 386 30.88 41.57 -6.57
C PRO A 386 31.94 41.73 -5.48
N PRO A 387 33.06 42.44 -5.73
CA PRO A 387 34.21 42.42 -4.83
C PRO A 387 33.83 42.96 -3.45
N MET A 388 33.50 42.05 -2.54
CA MET A 388 33.17 42.38 -1.17
C MET A 388 34.46 42.83 -0.49
N SER A 389 34.46 44.06 0.00
CA SER A 389 35.46 44.57 0.94
C SER A 389 35.67 43.54 2.06
N PRO A 390 36.90 43.32 2.57
CA PRO A 390 37.15 42.26 3.54
C PRO A 390 36.32 42.45 4.81
N GLY A 391 35.24 41.66 4.92
CA GLY A 391 34.39 41.64 6.10
C GLY A 391 35.18 41.06 7.26
N VAL A 392 35.41 41.88 8.29
CA VAL A 392 36.08 41.44 9.52
C VAL A 392 35.16 40.44 10.22
N LEU A 393 35.51 39.14 10.16
CA LEU A 393 34.86 38.14 11.00
C LEU A 393 35.19 38.46 12.47
N PRO A 394 34.18 38.69 13.34
CA PRO A 394 34.44 38.97 14.74
C PRO A 394 35.01 37.72 15.42
N VAL A 395 36.14 37.87 16.11
CA VAL A 395 36.71 36.78 16.91
C VAL A 395 35.82 36.56 18.13
N SER A 396 35.44 35.30 18.39
CA SER A 396 34.54 34.92 19.49
C SER A 396 35.01 35.34 20.88
N VAL A 397 36.30 35.64 21.04
CA VAL A 397 36.89 36.28 22.23
C VAL A 397 37.85 37.39 21.75
N PRO A 398 37.56 38.67 22.03
CA PRO A 398 38.47 39.77 21.70
C PRO A 398 39.79 39.69 22.48
N TYR A 399 40.91 39.99 21.83
CA TYR A 399 42.21 40.05 22.49
C TYR A 399 42.28 41.24 23.46
N ASN A 400 42.55 40.98 24.74
CA ASN A 400 42.72 42.02 25.75
C ASN A 400 44.20 42.15 26.17
N PRO A 401 44.90 43.24 25.77
CA PRO A 401 46.31 43.44 26.11
C PRO A 401 46.58 43.81 27.58
N SER A 402 45.55 44.07 28.40
CA SER A 402 45.71 44.41 29.82
C SER A 402 45.76 43.22 30.78
N ASN A 403 45.71 41.98 30.26
CA ASN A 403 45.78 40.76 31.08
C ASN A 403 47.19 40.16 31.02
N PRO A 404 48.11 40.48 31.96
CA PRO A 404 49.39 39.79 32.04
C PRO A 404 49.14 38.29 32.29
N MET A 405 49.88 37.42 31.61
CA MET A 405 49.66 35.98 31.61
C MET A 405 50.16 35.32 32.92
N THR A 406 49.48 35.64 34.03
CA THR A 406 49.71 35.10 35.37
C THR A 406 48.41 34.51 35.90
N GLY A 407 48.03 33.36 35.32
CA GLY A 407 46.83 32.60 35.64
C GLY A 407 46.87 31.25 34.91
N SER A 408 46.29 30.22 35.51
CA SER A 408 46.46 28.81 35.12
C SER A 408 46.20 28.51 33.63
N ALA A 409 46.84 27.44 33.14
CA ALA A 409 46.67 26.94 31.78
C ALA A 409 45.18 26.75 31.41
N PRO A 410 44.77 27.02 30.15
CA PRO A 410 43.38 26.93 29.74
C PRO A 410 42.85 25.50 29.86
N SER A 411 41.73 25.34 30.55
CA SER A 411 40.99 24.08 30.61
C SER A 411 39.86 24.07 29.58
N LEU A 412 39.78 22.99 28.81
CA LEU A 412 38.60 22.66 28.00
C LEU A 412 37.67 21.78 28.84
N TYR A 413 36.39 22.12 28.89
CA TYR A 413 35.39 21.29 29.55
C TYR A 413 35.04 20.11 28.64
N ILE A 414 35.38 18.90 29.07
CA ILE A 414 34.89 17.65 28.47
C ILE A 414 33.69 17.20 29.31
N PRO A 415 32.48 17.05 28.73
CA PRO A 415 31.34 16.53 29.46
C PRO A 415 31.62 15.10 29.94
N SER A 416 31.55 14.87 31.25
CA SER A 416 31.74 13.55 31.85
C SER A 416 30.56 12.63 31.53
N GLY A 417 30.70 11.83 30.47
CA GLY A 417 29.88 10.63 30.29
C GLY A 417 30.01 9.70 31.50
N VAL A 418 28.93 9.00 31.85
CA VAL A 418 28.84 8.15 33.04
C VAL A 418 29.94 7.08 33.01
N GLN A 419 30.89 7.14 33.96
CA GLN A 419 31.94 6.13 34.07
C GLN A 419 31.40 4.83 34.69
N THR A 420 31.35 3.77 33.88
CA THR A 420 31.63 2.42 34.38
C THR A 420 33.14 2.16 34.39
N ARG A 421 33.57 1.33 35.34
CA ARG A 421 34.95 1.22 35.85
C ARG A 421 35.92 0.57 34.84
N PRO A 422 37.23 0.94 34.79
CA PRO A 422 38.13 0.57 33.70
C PRO A 422 38.87 -0.77 33.88
N ALA A 423 39.33 -1.33 32.75
CA ALA A 423 40.40 -2.32 32.65
C ALA A 423 41.59 -1.74 31.82
N PRO A 424 42.85 -2.18 32.01
CA PRO A 424 44.02 -1.40 31.62
C PRO A 424 44.70 -1.82 30.29
N SER A 425 45.48 -0.87 29.74
CA SER A 425 46.45 -0.99 28.63
C SER A 425 45.89 -1.29 27.22
N GLY A 426 46.43 -0.72 26.14
CA GLY A 426 47.43 0.35 26.02
C GLY A 426 47.96 0.48 24.59
N ASN A 427 48.07 1.72 24.08
CA ASN A 427 49.01 2.22 23.05
C ASN A 427 48.46 3.48 22.35
N SER A 428 49.32 4.49 22.17
CA SER A 428 49.01 5.72 21.44
C SER A 428 49.32 5.59 19.94
N PRO A 429 48.53 6.19 19.03
CA PRO A 429 48.91 6.37 17.63
C PRO A 429 49.63 7.70 17.38
N SER A 430 50.41 7.77 16.29
CA SER A 430 50.97 9.01 15.72
C SER A 430 50.30 9.33 14.37
N PRO A 431 50.23 10.61 13.96
CA PRO A 431 49.28 11.06 12.94
C PRO A 431 49.85 11.15 11.51
N THR A 432 48.97 11.02 10.51
CA THR A 432 49.14 11.63 9.17
C THR A 432 47.81 12.26 8.72
N THR A 433 47.88 13.20 7.77
CA THR A 433 46.92 14.31 7.59
C THR A 433 46.17 14.20 6.24
N SER A 434 45.13 15.06 6.06
CA SER A 434 44.51 15.51 4.78
C SER A 434 43.39 14.60 4.22
N THR A 435 42.23 15.06 3.71
CA THR A 435 41.52 16.38 3.67
C THR A 435 40.01 16.11 3.45
N PRO A 436 39.05 16.90 3.97
CA PRO A 436 37.62 16.69 3.73
C PRO A 436 37.12 17.26 2.39
N THR A 437 36.12 16.59 1.79
CA THR A 437 35.40 17.04 0.59
C THR A 437 34.09 17.76 0.96
N ASN A 438 33.62 18.67 0.11
CA ASN A 438 32.53 19.62 0.39
C ASN A 438 31.17 18.98 0.75
N LEU A 439 30.44 19.64 1.66
CA LEU A 439 29.02 19.42 1.92
C LEU A 439 28.15 20.10 0.85
N VAL A 440 27.06 19.43 0.47
CA VAL A 440 25.96 19.98 -0.34
C VAL A 440 24.82 20.41 0.60
N PRO A 441 24.04 21.48 0.32
CA PRO A 441 22.98 21.92 1.22
C PRO A 441 21.87 20.86 1.36
N GLN A 442 21.53 20.50 2.60
CA GLN A 442 20.36 19.65 2.87
C GLN A 442 19.08 20.48 2.88
N VAL A 443 18.03 19.96 2.24
CA VAL A 443 16.64 20.37 2.50
C VAL A 443 16.19 19.69 3.78
N THR A 444 15.79 20.47 4.78
CA THR A 444 15.26 19.93 6.04
C THR A 444 13.82 19.49 5.82
N ILE A 445 13.59 18.17 5.79
CA ILE A 445 12.24 17.58 5.79
C ILE A 445 12.00 17.02 7.20
N SER A 446 11.03 17.60 7.91
CA SER A 446 10.79 17.32 9.32
C SER A 446 9.89 16.08 9.50
N ARG A 447 10.32 15.10 10.30
CA ARG A 447 9.46 13.99 10.76
C ARG A 447 8.50 14.51 11.84
N SER A 448 7.20 14.34 11.64
CA SER A 448 6.17 14.64 12.63
C SER A 448 5.52 13.36 13.14
N ASP A 449 6.09 12.77 14.19
CA ASP A 449 5.50 11.61 14.87
C ASP A 449 4.33 12.05 15.76
N THR A 450 3.09 11.91 15.27
CA THR A 450 1.90 12.01 16.13
C THR A 450 1.65 10.69 16.85
N GLN A 451 2.26 10.52 18.02
CA GLN A 451 1.96 9.40 18.91
C GLN A 451 0.59 9.57 19.57
N SER A 452 -0.29 8.58 19.38
CA SER A 452 -1.36 8.27 20.33
C SER A 452 -0.82 7.34 21.41
N SER A 453 -1.18 7.59 22.66
CA SER A 453 -0.49 7.10 23.85
C SER A 453 -0.78 5.65 24.27
N ALA A 454 0.27 4.91 24.66
CA ALA A 454 0.23 3.94 25.77
C ALA A 454 1.63 3.78 26.40
N SER A 455 1.72 3.84 27.73
CA SER A 455 3.01 4.00 28.44
C SER A 455 3.48 2.72 29.15
N SER A 456 4.70 2.30 28.82
CA SER A 456 5.78 1.81 29.71
C SER A 456 5.49 0.83 30.89
N ALA A 457 6.10 -0.35 30.84
CA ALA A 457 6.90 -1.03 31.89
C ALA A 457 7.21 -2.49 31.48
N SER A 458 8.28 -3.19 31.87
CA SER A 458 9.60 -2.80 32.41
C SER A 458 10.48 -4.06 32.53
N GLY A 459 11.78 -3.97 32.24
CA GLY A 459 12.82 -4.81 32.87
C GLY A 459 12.90 -6.31 32.52
N SER A 460 13.82 -6.66 31.62
CA SER A 460 14.48 -7.98 31.65
C SER A 460 15.44 -8.07 32.86
N PRO A 461 15.78 -9.29 33.30
CA PRO A 461 17.20 -9.59 33.39
C PRO A 461 17.59 -10.92 32.71
N SER A 462 18.83 -10.94 32.23
CA SER A 462 19.48 -12.04 31.51
C SER A 462 19.98 -13.17 32.41
N GLY A 463 19.99 -14.42 31.90
CA GLY A 463 20.69 -15.58 32.46
C GLY A 463 21.36 -16.41 31.34
N SER A 464 22.55 -16.93 31.60
CA SER A 464 23.51 -17.43 30.58
C SER A 464 23.44 -18.93 30.23
N PHE A 465 23.89 -19.24 29.00
CA PHE A 465 24.38 -20.52 28.41
C PHE A 465 25.21 -21.45 29.36
N PRO A 466 25.51 -22.76 29.05
CA PRO A 466 25.71 -23.34 27.71
C PRO A 466 25.15 -24.82 27.55
N PRO A 467 25.73 -25.81 26.80
CA PRO A 467 24.94 -26.66 25.89
C PRO A 467 24.99 -28.19 26.16
N GLU A 468 24.29 -29.00 25.34
CA GLU A 468 24.77 -30.23 24.63
C GLU A 468 23.69 -31.30 24.33
N HIS A 469 23.79 -31.86 23.12
CA HIS A 469 23.49 -33.23 22.65
C HIS A 469 22.27 -34.07 23.15
N ALA A 470 21.28 -34.16 22.24
CA ALA A 470 20.92 -35.38 21.47
C ALA A 470 20.07 -36.54 22.06
N THR A 471 19.33 -37.17 21.12
CA THR A 471 18.79 -38.55 21.07
C THR A 471 17.52 -38.97 21.84
N ALA A 472 16.39 -38.85 21.13
CA ALA A 472 15.58 -39.97 20.59
C ALA A 472 14.64 -40.83 21.48
N LEU A 473 13.53 -41.26 20.82
CA LEU A 473 12.50 -42.24 21.23
C LEU A 473 11.56 -41.76 22.36
N GLY A 474 10.25 -42.06 22.37
CA GLY A 474 9.41 -42.78 21.40
C GLY A 474 8.31 -43.59 22.11
N ALA A 475 7.07 -43.56 21.59
CA ALA A 475 5.90 -44.35 22.03
C ALA A 475 5.36 -44.06 23.46
N SER A 476 4.13 -44.41 23.87
CA SER A 476 2.82 -44.52 23.17
C SER A 476 1.71 -44.86 24.20
N SER A 477 0.52 -44.25 24.04
CA SER A 477 -0.82 -44.83 24.29
C SER A 477 -1.24 -45.40 25.68
N GLN A 478 -2.55 -45.27 25.96
CA GLN A 478 -3.36 -45.92 27.03
C GLN A 478 -3.12 -45.42 28.47
N GLY A 479 -4.14 -45.23 29.33
CA GLY A 479 -5.59 -45.23 29.10
C GLY A 479 -6.41 -45.61 30.35
N ILE A 480 -7.62 -45.04 30.46
CA ILE A 480 -8.86 -45.66 31.00
C ILE A 480 -9.13 -45.66 32.54
N ASP A 481 -10.37 -45.23 32.86
CA ASP A 481 -11.26 -45.45 34.03
C ASP A 481 -11.04 -44.88 35.45
N GLY A 482 -12.16 -44.45 36.08
CA GLY A 482 -12.35 -44.28 37.53
C GLY A 482 -13.41 -43.24 37.95
N GLU A 483 -14.63 -43.65 38.35
CA GLU A 483 -15.80 -42.81 38.71
C GLU A 483 -15.94 -42.46 40.23
N GLY A 484 -16.85 -41.52 40.56
CA GLY A 484 -17.50 -41.33 41.89
C GLY A 484 -16.89 -40.26 42.81
N GLU A 485 -17.55 -39.13 43.14
CA GLU A 485 -18.70 -38.94 44.06
C GLU A 485 -18.46 -39.48 45.50
N SER A 486 -18.71 -38.77 46.62
CA SER A 486 -19.31 -37.45 46.90
C SER A 486 -19.12 -37.06 48.39
N ASN A 487 -19.17 -35.76 48.76
CA ASN A 487 -19.51 -35.13 50.08
C ASN A 487 -18.80 -35.64 51.38
N GLU A 488 -18.52 -34.92 52.47
CA GLU A 488 -18.67 -33.55 53.01
C GLU A 488 -17.64 -33.44 54.21
N GLN A 489 -17.40 -32.37 54.99
CA GLN A 489 -18.08 -31.10 55.28
C GLN A 489 -17.06 -30.00 55.76
N GLU A 490 -17.55 -28.99 56.50
CA GLU A 490 -16.92 -27.75 57.04
C GLU A 490 -15.95 -27.95 58.24
N GLN A 491 -15.05 -27.03 58.68
CA GLN A 491 -15.25 -25.62 59.10
C GLN A 491 -13.94 -24.80 59.27
N GLY A 492 -14.01 -23.48 59.01
CA GLY A 492 -13.16 -22.39 59.59
C GLY A 492 -11.68 -22.26 59.12
N THR A 493 -11.07 -21.09 58.94
CA THR A 493 -11.46 -19.71 59.32
C THR A 493 -10.70 -18.65 58.46
N GLU A 494 -11.39 -17.57 58.09
CA GLU A 494 -10.94 -16.20 57.67
C GLU A 494 -9.46 -15.91 57.29
N THR A 495 -9.20 -15.34 56.09
CA THR A 495 -8.97 -13.87 55.89
C THR A 495 -8.54 -13.46 54.46
N SER A 496 -8.93 -12.23 54.07
CA SER A 496 -8.42 -11.38 52.97
C SER A 496 -8.52 -11.87 51.50
N GLU A 497 -9.54 -11.37 50.80
CA GLU A 497 -9.49 -11.09 49.35
C GLU A 497 -8.94 -9.68 49.09
N GLU A 498 -8.28 -9.48 47.94
CA GLU A 498 -8.57 -8.43 46.93
C GLU A 498 -7.33 -8.11 46.07
N THR A 499 -7.21 -8.77 44.90
CA THR A 499 -6.76 -8.17 43.63
C THR A 499 -6.93 -9.16 42.48
N ARG A 500 -8.12 -9.19 41.89
CA ARG A 500 -8.39 -9.87 40.62
C ARG A 500 -9.18 -8.93 39.72
N VAL A 501 -8.57 -8.50 38.62
CA VAL A 501 -9.20 -7.57 37.69
C VAL A 501 -10.31 -8.29 36.93
N HIS A 502 -11.55 -7.83 37.05
CA HIS A 502 -12.68 -8.28 36.26
C HIS A 502 -12.89 -7.37 35.05
N SER A 503 -13.09 -7.97 33.88
CA SER A 503 -13.63 -7.28 32.71
C SER A 503 -15.09 -6.94 32.97
N TYR A 504 -15.44 -5.65 32.98
CA TYR A 504 -16.79 -5.19 33.27
C TYR A 504 -17.46 -4.65 32.01
N VAL A 505 -18.54 -5.32 31.59
CA VAL A 505 -19.56 -4.77 30.69
C VAL A 505 -20.88 -4.90 31.44
N ASP A 506 -21.56 -3.77 31.66
CA ASP A 506 -22.82 -3.73 32.38
C ASP A 506 -23.99 -3.98 31.43
N PHE A 507 -24.73 -5.06 31.67
CA PHE A 507 -25.94 -5.42 30.92
C PHE A 507 -27.23 -5.02 31.65
N THR A 508 -27.15 -4.28 32.76
CA THR A 508 -28.33 -3.88 33.57
C THR A 508 -29.33 -3.06 32.76
N ASP A 509 -28.86 -2.12 31.93
CA ASP A 509 -29.72 -1.31 31.06
C ASP A 509 -30.36 -2.13 29.93
N PHE A 510 -29.66 -3.15 29.41
CA PHE A 510 -30.19 -4.07 28.39
C PHE A 510 -31.27 -4.98 28.97
N ASN A 511 -31.01 -5.59 30.13
CA ASN A 511 -31.97 -6.45 30.82
C ASN A 511 -33.25 -5.67 31.20
N ARG A 512 -33.11 -4.40 31.64
CA ARG A 512 -34.27 -3.52 31.87
C ARG A 512 -35.11 -3.29 30.61
N GLN A 513 -34.48 -3.11 29.44
CA GLN A 513 -35.24 -2.99 28.18
C GLN A 513 -35.95 -4.29 27.79
N VAL A 514 -35.36 -5.45 28.04
CA VAL A 514 -36.01 -6.76 27.80
C VAL A 514 -37.22 -6.94 28.71
N ASP A 515 -37.13 -6.56 29.98
CA ASP A 515 -38.24 -6.60 30.94
C ASP A 515 -39.35 -5.57 30.62
N GLU A 516 -39.00 -4.38 30.12
CA GLU A 516 -39.96 -3.30 29.80
C GLU A 516 -40.66 -3.48 28.44
N LEU A 517 -39.96 -3.99 27.42
CA LEU A 517 -40.47 -4.07 26.03
C LEU A 517 -40.86 -5.49 25.59
N GLY A 518 -40.45 -6.51 26.34
CA GLY A 518 -40.59 -7.91 25.99
C GLY A 518 -39.52 -8.38 24.98
N ALA A 519 -39.03 -9.61 25.18
CA ALA A 519 -37.94 -10.18 24.38
C ALA A 519 -38.19 -10.10 22.86
N ASP A 520 -39.42 -10.38 22.41
CA ASP A 520 -39.77 -10.42 20.98
C ASP A 520 -39.57 -9.07 20.25
N ASN A 521 -39.70 -7.94 20.96
CA ASN A 521 -39.44 -6.60 20.41
C ASN A 521 -37.96 -6.21 20.44
N VAL A 522 -37.18 -6.76 21.38
CA VAL A 522 -35.74 -6.46 21.53
C VAL A 522 -34.89 -7.31 20.59
N TYR A 523 -35.30 -8.56 20.35
CA TYR A 523 -34.59 -9.50 19.47
C TYR A 523 -35.09 -9.52 18.01
N GLY A 524 -36.10 -8.70 17.67
CA GLY A 524 -36.42 -8.35 16.28
C GLY A 524 -36.80 -9.52 15.37
N TRP A 525 -37.73 -10.38 15.79
CA TRP A 525 -38.26 -11.44 14.92
C TRP A 525 -39.49 -10.97 14.15
N ASP A 526 -39.35 -10.77 12.84
CA ASP A 526 -40.44 -10.36 11.95
C ASP A 526 -41.56 -11.41 11.91
N ASN A 527 -42.71 -11.09 12.52
CA ASN A 527 -43.95 -11.83 12.34
C ASN A 527 -44.73 -11.23 11.15
N PRO A 528 -45.11 -12.01 10.12
CA PRO A 528 -45.76 -11.48 8.93
C PRO A 528 -47.16 -10.92 9.23
N LYS A 529 -47.42 -9.69 8.80
CA LYS A 529 -48.73 -9.02 8.96
C LYS A 529 -49.86 -9.83 8.31
N PRO A 530 -51.03 -9.97 8.96
CA PRO A 530 -52.19 -10.62 8.35
C PRO A 530 -52.72 -9.82 7.17
N ALA A 531 -53.09 -10.52 6.09
CA ALA A 531 -53.61 -9.91 4.86
C ALA A 531 -54.97 -9.23 5.07
N ALA A 532 -55.16 -8.08 4.41
CA ALA A 532 -56.43 -7.36 4.41
C ALA A 532 -57.52 -8.09 3.60
N PRO A 533 -58.79 -8.05 4.01
CA PRO A 533 -59.87 -8.77 3.32
C PRO A 533 -60.28 -8.09 2.01
N THR A 534 -60.19 -8.83 0.91
CA THR A 534 -60.74 -8.42 -0.40
C THR A 534 -62.25 -8.63 -0.44
N THR A 535 -63.02 -7.55 -0.60
CA THR A 535 -64.44 -7.58 -0.93
C THR A 535 -64.67 -8.05 -2.39
N PRO A 536 -65.70 -8.87 -2.66
CA PRO A 536 -65.97 -9.38 -4.02
C PRO A 536 -66.82 -8.43 -4.87
N VAL A 537 -66.54 -8.43 -6.18
CA VAL A 537 -67.45 -8.09 -7.29
C VAL A 537 -67.29 -9.17 -8.36
#